data_AF-A0A956RE89-F1
#
_entry.id   AF-A0A956RE89-F1
#
_cell.length_a   1.000
_cell.length_b   1.000
_cell.length_c   1.000
_cell.angle_alpha   90.00
_cell.angle_beta   90.00
_cell.angle_gamma   90.00
#
_symmetry.space_group_name_H-M   'P 1'
#
loop_
_entity.id
_entity.type
_entity.pdbx_description
1 polymer ?
#
loop_
_entity_poly.entity_id
_entity_poly.type
_entity_poly.pdbx_seq_one_letter_code
_entity_poly.pdbx_strand_id
1 'polypeptide(L)' 'PFTDPGWTPLFIHAAGLVMEVGGLMTHGSVIAREYGIPAVVGVDGCTTTIRSGQRIRVDGGTGIVTILED' A
#
# COMPACT_ATOMS: atom_id res chain seq x y z
N PRO A 1 -9.45 -1.52 -5.89
CA PRO A 1 -9.90 -0.91 -4.60
C PRO A 1 -9.13 0.39 -4.30
N PHE A 2 -9.76 1.40 -3.70
CA PHE A 2 -9.16 2.70 -3.36
C PHE A 2 -9.37 3.01 -1.87
N THR A 3 -8.50 3.84 -1.27
CA THR A 3 -8.63 4.29 0.12
C THR A 3 -9.43 5.58 0.20
N ASP A 4 -10.34 5.68 1.16
CA ASP A 4 -11.06 6.90 1.52
C ASP A 4 -10.54 7.51 2.86
N PRO A 5 -10.92 8.76 3.21
CA PRO A 5 -10.48 9.40 4.45
C PRO A 5 -10.78 8.63 5.75
N GLY A 6 -11.80 7.77 5.76
CA GLY A 6 -12.14 6.92 6.91
C GLY A 6 -11.08 5.87 7.23
N TRP A 7 -10.18 5.57 6.29
CA TRP A 7 -9.09 4.60 6.49
C TRP A 7 -7.87 5.19 7.21
N THR A 8 -7.81 6.52 7.33
CA THR A 8 -6.65 7.23 7.91
C THR A 8 -6.20 6.68 9.27
N PRO A 9 -7.09 6.33 10.23
CA PRO A 9 -6.67 5.76 11.51
C PRO A 9 -5.95 4.41 11.38
N LEU A 10 -6.21 3.64 10.32
CA LEU A 10 -5.57 2.34 10.11
C LEU A 10 -4.11 2.49 9.66
N PHE A 11 -3.76 3.61 9.02
CA PHE A 11 -2.42 3.82 8.45
C PHE A 11 -1.37 3.95 9.55
N ILE A 12 -1.77 4.47 10.71
CA ILE A 12 -0.89 4.60 11.90
C ILE A 12 -0.35 3.24 12.35
N HIS A 13 -1.10 2.16 12.10
CA HIS A 13 -0.72 0.80 12.48
C HIS A 13 -0.11 0.00 11.33
N ALA A 14 -0.07 0.54 10.11
CA ALA A 14 0.41 -0.16 8.93
C ALA A 14 1.94 -0.02 8.80
N ALA A 15 2.61 -1.11 8.41
CA ALA A 15 4.03 -1.08 8.06
C ALA A 15 4.28 -0.67 6.59
N GLY A 16 3.23 -0.63 5.77
CA GLY A 16 3.27 -0.27 4.37
C GLY A 16 1.90 -0.42 3.70
N LEU A 17 1.74 0.13 2.50
CA LEU A 17 0.47 0.19 1.79
C LEU A 17 0.63 -0.23 0.33
N VAL A 18 -0.28 -1.07 -0.17
CA VAL A 18 -0.36 -1.46 -1.59
C VAL A 18 -1.80 -1.24 -2.06
N MET A 19 -1.97 -0.55 -3.20
CA MET A 19 -3.29 -0.21 -3.73
C MET A 19 -3.38 -0.47 -5.24
N GLU A 20 -4.51 -1.02 -5.69
CA GLU A 20 -4.77 -1.22 -7.12
C GLU A 20 -5.13 0.10 -7.81
N VAL A 21 -5.92 0.95 -7.14
CA VAL A 21 -6.38 2.23 -7.71
C VAL A 21 -5.79 3.36 -6.90
N GLY A 22 -5.09 4.27 -7.58
CA GLY A 22 -4.45 5.42 -6.97
C GLY A 22 -3.45 6.07 -7.91
N GLY A 23 -2.94 7.22 -7.49
CA GLY A 23 -1.88 7.94 -8.18
C GLY A 23 -0.99 8.64 -7.17
N LEU A 24 0.08 9.27 -7.63
CA LEU A 24 1.07 9.91 -6.72
C LEU A 24 0.43 10.92 -5.75
N MET A 25 -0.66 11.57 -6.16
CA MET A 25 -1.36 12.63 -5.42
C MET A 25 -2.70 12.21 -4.83
N THR A 26 -3.06 10.92 -4.88
CA THR A 26 -4.33 10.46 -4.28
C THR A 26 -4.23 10.41 -2.76
N HIS A 27 -5.39 10.47 -2.08
CA HIS A 27 -5.49 10.49 -0.62
C HIS A 27 -4.55 9.47 0.07
N GLY A 28 -4.63 8.19 -0.30
CA GLY A 28 -3.80 7.15 0.31
C GLY A 28 -2.29 7.38 0.13
N SER A 29 -1.85 7.95 -0.99
CA SER A 29 -0.44 8.23 -1.28
C SER A 29 0.09 9.42 -0.49
N VAL A 30 -0.73 10.47 -0.32
CA VAL A 30 -0.37 11.65 0.47
C VAL A 30 -0.27 11.27 1.94
N ILE A 31 -1.31 10.61 2.46
CA ILE A 31 -1.38 10.22 3.87
C ILE A 31 -0.28 9.21 4.22
N ALA A 32 0.05 8.27 3.33
CA ALA A 32 1.18 7.36 3.55
C ALA A 32 2.51 8.10 3.72
N ARG A 33 2.75 9.18 2.95
CA ARG A 33 3.95 10.02 3.07
C ARG A 33 3.96 10.83 4.35
N GLU A 34 2.82 11.36 4.78
CA GLU A 34 2.69 12.08 6.05
C GLU A 34 3.00 11.16 7.25
N TYR A 35 2.59 9.90 7.18
CA TYR A 35 2.90 8.90 8.20
C TYR A 35 4.25 8.21 8.03
N GLY A 36 5.00 8.52 6.96
CA GLY A 36 6.32 7.95 6.71
C GLY A 36 6.32 6.45 6.39
N ILE A 37 5.19 5.91 5.92
CA ILE A 37 5.07 4.49 5.55
C ILE A 37 5.29 4.30 4.03
N PRO A 38 5.98 3.23 3.61
CA PRO A 38 6.16 2.93 2.19
C PRO A 38 4.82 2.60 1.55
N ALA A 39 4.54 3.19 0.39
CA ALA A 39 3.33 2.93 -0.38
C ALA A 39 3.62 2.69 -1.85
N VAL A 40 2.94 1.70 -2.45
CA VAL A 40 2.92 1.45 -3.89
C VAL A 40 1.47 1.47 -4.37
N VAL A 41 1.21 2.21 -5.44
CA VAL A 41 -0.13 2.43 -5.99
C VAL A 41 -0.18 2.07 -7.45
N GLY A 42 -1.36 1.70 -7.96
CA GLY A 42 -1.51 1.24 -9.35
C GLY A 42 -1.03 -0.20 -9.56
N VAL A 43 -1.07 -1.02 -8.50
CA VAL A 43 -0.67 -2.44 -8.59
C VAL A 43 -1.89 -3.27 -8.97
N ASP A 44 -2.10 -3.47 -10.27
CA ASP A 44 -3.26 -4.20 -10.79
C ASP A 44 -3.37 -5.61 -10.18
N GLY A 45 -4.56 -5.96 -9.69
CA GLY A 45 -4.84 -7.27 -9.11
C GLY A 45 -4.10 -7.59 -7.81
N CYS A 46 -3.54 -6.60 -7.11
CA CYS A 46 -2.80 -6.85 -5.87
C CYS A 46 -3.68 -7.48 -4.77
N THR A 47 -4.98 -7.15 -4.72
CA THR A 47 -5.88 -7.64 -3.67
C THR A 47 -6.34 -9.09 -3.88
N THR A 48 -6.21 -9.60 -5.10
CA THR A 48 -6.47 -11.02 -5.43
C THR A 48 -5.19 -11.85 -5.44
N THR A 49 -4.05 -11.23 -5.73
CA THR A 49 -2.74 -11.89 -5.78
C THR A 49 -2.16 -12.07 -4.38
N ILE A 50 -2.22 -11.04 -3.53
CA ILE A 50 -1.68 -11.05 -2.17
C ILE A 50 -2.75 -11.59 -1.23
N ARG A 51 -2.42 -12.66 -0.49
CA ARG A 51 -3.35 -13.29 0.45
C ARG A 51 -3.16 -12.75 1.87
N SER A 52 -4.24 -12.66 2.64
CA SER A 52 -4.17 -12.29 4.05
C SER A 52 -3.21 -13.21 4.82
N GLY A 53 -2.34 -12.62 5.63
CA GLY A 53 -1.30 -13.33 6.39
C GLY A 53 -0.01 -13.59 5.60
N GLN A 54 0.02 -13.32 4.29
CA GLN A 54 1.22 -13.47 3.47
C GLN A 54 2.20 -12.33 3.75
N ARG A 55 3.49 -12.69 3.89
CA ARG A 55 4.55 -11.71 4.07
C ARG A 55 4.95 -11.10 2.73
N ILE A 56 5.02 -9.78 2.68
CA ILE A 56 5.43 -9.04 1.49
C ILE A 56 6.48 -7.99 1.85
N ARG A 57 7.31 -7.62 0.88
CA ARG A 57 8.16 -6.43 0.90
C ARG A 57 7.52 -5.35 0.02
N VAL A 58 7.45 -4.13 0.54
CA VAL A 58 6.93 -2.96 -0.15
C VAL A 58 8.07 -1.94 -0.29
N ASP A 59 8.47 -1.66 -1.52
CA ASP A 59 9.45 -0.61 -1.84
C ASP A 59 8.73 0.56 -2.53
N GLY A 60 8.45 1.61 -1.75
CA GLY A 60 7.82 2.83 -2.25
C GLY A 60 8.74 3.72 -3.08
N GLY A 61 10.06 3.48 -3.07
CA GLY A 61 11.03 4.23 -3.87
C GLY A 61 11.12 3.72 -5.31
N THR A 62 11.13 2.40 -5.48
CA THR A 62 11.15 1.76 -6.82
C THR A 62 9.76 1.39 -7.33
N GLY A 63 8.73 1.41 -6.48
CA GLY A 63 7.38 0.99 -6.84
C GLY A 63 7.22 -0.52 -6.94
N ILE A 64 8.05 -1.30 -6.23
CA ILE A 64 8.06 -2.77 -6.31
C ILE A 64 7.40 -3.37 -5.07
N VAL A 65 6.50 -4.33 -5.30
CA VAL A 65 5.96 -5.21 -4.25
C VAL A 65 6.44 -6.62 -4.52
N THR A 66 7.06 -7.24 -3.52
CA THR A 66 7.60 -8.61 -3.61
C THR A 66 6.91 -9.49 -2.60
N ILE A 67 6.33 -10.60 -3.05
CA ILE A 67 5.89 -11.68 -2.16
C ILE A 67 7.14 -12.37 -1.61
N LEU A 68 7.22 -12.50 -0.29
CA LEU A 68 8.28 -13.25 0.35
C LEU A 68 7.79 -14.67 0.57
N GLU A 69 8.55 -15.64 0.08
CA GLU A 69 8.43 -17.03 0.51
C GLU A 69 9.26 -17.15 1.80
N ASP A 70 8.68 -17.77 2.82
CA ASP A 70 9.43 -18.16 4.03
C ASP A 70 10.33 -19.38 3.72
#